data_AF-A0A9D6YZ94-F1
#
_entry.id   AF-A0A9D6YZ94-F1
#
_cell.length_a   1.000
_cell.length_b   1.000
_cell.length_c   1.000
_cell.angle_alpha   90.00
_cell.angle_beta   90.00
_cell.angle_gamma   90.00
#
_symmetry.space_group_name_H-M   'P 1'
#
loop_
_entity.id
_entity.type
_entity.pdbx_description
1 polymer ?
#
loop_
_entity_poly.entity_id
_entity_poly.type
_entity_poly.pdbx_seq_one_letter_code
_entity_poly.pdbx_strand_id
1 'polypeptide(L)' 'MATDRQYLHQLLDEVPESELWRVRLALCPPDDEPVTDQEAAALLRAEEEVRSGRVVSHEDVLKEFGLA' A
#
# COMPACT_ATOMS: atom_id res chain seq x y z
N MET A 1 6.91 -28.95 13.43
CA MET A 1 5.43 -29.05 13.35
C MET A 1 5.05 -28.85 11.90
N ALA A 2 4.14 -29.65 11.36
CA ALA A 2 3.66 -29.42 10.00
C ALA A 2 2.88 -28.10 10.02
N THR A 3 3.35 -27.12 9.26
CA THR A 3 2.68 -25.83 9.10
C THR A 3 1.37 -26.09 8.35
N ASP A 4 0.26 -26.16 9.08
CA ASP A 4 -1.07 -26.30 8.49
C ASP A 4 -1.78 -24.94 8.40
N ARG A 5 -2.90 -24.92 7.67
CA ARG A 5 -3.70 -23.70 7.46
C ARG A 5 -4.14 -23.07 8.77
N GLN A 6 -4.48 -23.90 9.77
CA GLN A 6 -5.03 -23.45 11.04
C GLN A 6 -3.96 -22.72 11.86
N TYR A 7 -2.76 -23.27 11.91
CA TYR A 7 -1.61 -22.65 12.57
C TYR A 7 -1.22 -21.30 11.93
N LEU A 8 -1.30 -21.19 10.59
CA LEU A 8 -1.02 -19.93 9.90
C LEU A 8 -2.06 -18.84 10.19
N HIS A 9 -3.35 -19.18 10.25
CA HIS A 9 -4.38 -18.22 10.64
C HIS A 9 -4.16 -17.71 12.08
N GLN A 10 -3.80 -18.61 12.99
CA GLN A 10 -3.57 -18.26 14.39
C GLN A 10 -2.38 -17.29 14.56
N LEU A 11 -1.31 -17.47 13.78
CA LEU A 11 -0.19 -16.52 13.75
C LEU A 11 -0.58 -15.16 13.14
N LEU A 12 -1.46 -15.13 12.14
CA LEU A 12 -1.95 -13.88 11.57
C LEU A 12 -2.81 -13.09 12.56
N ASP A 13 -3.64 -13.78 13.36
CA ASP A 13 -4.48 -13.15 14.38
C ASP A 13 -3.66 -12.51 15.52
N GLU A 14 -2.42 -12.96 15.73
CA GLU A 14 -1.51 -12.37 16.72
C GLU A 14 -0.81 -11.08 16.23
N VAL A 15 -0.89 -10.78 14.92
CA VAL A 15 -0.31 -9.55 14.36
C VAL A 15 -1.24 -8.37 14.65
N PRO A 16 -0.75 -7.27 15.27
CA PRO A 16 -1.55 -6.07 15.47
C PRO A 16 -2.12 -5.56 14.14
N GLU A 17 -3.38 -5.09 14.16
CA GLU A 17 -4.05 -4.63 12.94
C GLU A 17 -3.26 -3.53 12.20
N SER A 18 -2.60 -2.65 12.96
CA SER A 18 -1.73 -1.58 12.44
C SER A 18 -0.49 -2.10 11.69
N GLU A 19 -0.11 -3.35 11.88
CA GLU A 19 1.07 -4.00 11.29
C GLU A 19 0.70 -5.01 10.19
N LEU A 20 -0.59 -5.33 10.00
CA LEU A 20 -1.05 -6.29 8.99
C LEU A 20 -0.60 -5.92 7.56
N TRP A 21 -0.48 -4.63 7.26
CA TRP A 21 0.01 -4.16 5.95
C TRP A 21 1.43 -4.65 5.64
N ARG A 22 2.30 -4.81 6.65
CA ARG A 22 3.67 -5.30 6.45
C ARG A 22 3.70 -6.77 6.09
N VAL A 23 2.87 -7.58 6.74
CA VAL A 23 2.71 -9.00 6.40
C VAL A 23 2.17 -9.12 4.98
N ARG A 24 1.19 -8.28 4.62
CA ARG A 24 0.65 -8.22 3.26
C ARG A 24 1.71 -7.86 2.23
N LEU A 25 2.54 -6.86 2.48
CA LEU A 25 3.64 -6.49 1.58
C LEU A 25 4.70 -7.60 1.45
N ALA A 26 5.06 -8.25 2.56
CA ALA A 26 6.07 -9.31 2.56
C ALA A 26 5.62 -10.57 1.78
N LEU A 27 4.32 -10.82 1.72
CA LEU A 27 3.74 -11.96 1.00
C LEU A 27 3.27 -11.59 -0.41
N CYS A 28 3.20 -10.30 -0.74
CA CYS A 28 2.80 -9.86 -2.08
C CYS A 28 3.93 -10.23 -3.06
N PRO A 29 3.62 -10.93 -4.17
CA PRO A 29 4.60 -11.11 -5.21
C PRO A 29 5.06 -9.72 -5.72
N PRO A 30 6.34 -9.54 -6.04
CA PRO A 30 6.80 -8.33 -6.71
C PRO A 30 6.08 -8.18 -8.05
N ASP A 31 5.75 -6.94 -8.41
CA ASP A 31 5.26 -6.62 -9.73
C ASP A 31 6.39 -6.81 -10.75
N ASP A 32 6.23 -7.79 -11.64
CA ASP A 32 7.19 -8.16 -12.67
C ASP A 32 6.77 -7.70 -14.08
N GLU A 33 5.67 -6.96 -14.18
CA GLU A 33 5.21 -6.40 -15.44
C GLU A 33 6.15 -5.28 -15.90
N PRO A 34 6.50 -5.23 -17.20
CA PRO A 34 7.31 -4.16 -17.73
C PRO A 34 6.53 -2.85 -17.66
N VAL A 35 7.15 -1.79 -17.13
CA VAL A 35 6.56 -0.45 -17.11
C VAL A 35 6.25 -0.01 -18.54
N THR A 36 4.98 0.32 -18.79
CA THR A 36 4.51 0.84 -20.06
C THR A 36 4.87 2.32 -20.23
N ASP A 37 4.88 2.81 -21.47
CA ASP A 37 5.11 4.24 -21.73
C ASP A 37 4.08 5.15 -21.05
N GLN A 38 2.83 4.67 -20.94
CA GLN A 38 1.75 5.38 -20.26
C GLN A 38 2.03 5.52 -18.76
N GLU A 39 2.50 4.44 -18.13
CA GLU A 39 2.85 4.44 -16.71
C GLU A 39 4.08 5.31 -16.45
N ALA A 40 5.12 5.21 -17.28
CA ALA A 40 6.29 6.09 -17.20
C ALA A 40 5.88 7.57 -17.28
N ALA A 41 5.00 7.93 -18.23
CA ALA A 41 4.48 9.29 -18.34
C ALA A 41 3.60 9.71 -17.15
N ALA A 42 2.85 8.78 -16.55
CA ALA A 42 2.06 9.04 -15.36
C ALA A 42 2.95 9.29 -14.12
N LEU A 43 3.99 8.48 -13.93
CA LEU A 43 4.95 8.64 -12.83
C LEU A 43 5.69 9.98 -12.91
N LEU A 44 6.17 10.36 -14.10
CA LEU A 44 6.82 11.66 -14.30
C LEU A 44 5.90 12.84 -13.96
N ARG A 45 4.61 12.74 -14.32
CA ARG A 45 3.62 13.76 -13.97
C ARG A 45 3.38 13.82 -12.46
N ALA A 46 3.25 12.66 -11.80
CA ALA A 46 3.06 12.58 -10.37
C ALA A 46 4.24 13.18 -9.59
N GLU A 47 5.48 12.90 -10.02
CA GLU A 47 6.66 13.50 -9.41
C GLU A 47 6.67 15.03 -9.53
N GLU A 48 6.29 15.57 -10.69
CA GLU A 48 6.19 17.01 -10.87
C GLU A 48 5.05 17.63 -10.05
N GLU A 49 3.94 16.92 -9.87
CA GLU A 49 2.84 17.34 -8.98
C GLU A 49 3.28 17.47 -7.53
N VAL A 50 4.00 16.46 -7.04
CA VAL A 50 4.60 16.50 -5.70
C VAL A 50 5.59 17.66 -5.59
N ARG A 51 6.48 17.82 -6.58
CA ARG A 51 7.50 18.88 -6.59
C ARG A 51 6.89 20.28 -6.63
N SER A 52 5.82 20.47 -7.40
CA SER A 52 5.12 21.75 -7.56
C SER A 52 4.09 22.03 -6.47
N GLY A 53 3.89 21.11 -5.52
CA GLY A 53 2.91 21.24 -4.44
C GLY A 53 1.46 21.08 -4.90
N ARG A 54 1.21 20.53 -6.09
CA ARG A 54 -0.13 20.18 -6.59
C ARG A 54 -0.61 18.85 -6.00
N VAL A 55 -0.53 18.73 -4.67
CA VAL A 55 -0.93 17.55 -3.90
C VAL A 55 -2.01 17.92 -2.88
N VAL A 56 -2.79 16.93 -2.46
CA VAL A 56 -3.76 17.08 -1.35
C VAL A 56 -3.19 16.36 -0.13
N SER A 57 -3.29 17.00 1.04
CA SER A 57 -2.83 16.35 2.27
C SER A 57 -3.77 15.21 2.65
N HIS A 58 -3.21 14.14 3.24
CA HIS A 58 -4.02 13.02 3.68
C HIS A 58 -5.06 13.44 4.74
N GLU A 59 -4.70 14.36 5.63
CA GLU A 59 -5.63 14.91 6.62
C GLU A 59 -6.81 15.66 6.00
N ASP A 60 -6.57 16.44 4.94
CA ASP A 60 -7.65 17.16 4.26
C ASP A 60 -8.62 16.21 3.57
N VAL A 61 -8.09 15.13 2.97
CA VAL A 61 -8.92 14.04 2.44
C VAL A 61 -9.73 13.41 3.57
N LEU A 62 -9.13 13.03 4.70
CA LEU A 62 -9.88 12.41 5.81
C LEU A 62 -10.99 13.35 6.34
N LYS A 63 -10.73 14.65 6.44
CA LYS A 63 -11.75 15.64 6.82
C LYS A 63 -12.89 15.73 5.81
N GLU A 64 -12.59 15.73 4.51
CA GLU A 64 -13.60 15.74 3.44
C GLU A 64 -14.55 14.53 3.54
N PHE A 65 -14.01 13.36 3.91
CA PHE A 65 -14.78 12.13 4.08
C PHE A 65 -15.35 11.92 5.50
N GLY A 66 -15.15 12.86 6.44
CA GLY A 66 -15.66 12.77 7.81
C GLY A 66 -14.99 11.69 8.67
N LEU A 67 -13.73 11.36 8.38
CA LEU A 67 -12.93 10.31 9.02
C LEU A 67 -11.83 10.86 9.95
N ALA A 68 -11.74 12.18 10.09
CA ALA A 68 -10.75 12.89 10.91
C ALA A 68 -11.31 13.37 12.25
#